data_AF-R9MZA7-F1
#
_entry.id   AF-R9MZA7-F1
#
_cell.length_a   1.000
_cell.length_b   1.000
_cell.length_c   1.000
_cell.angle_alpha   90.00
_cell.angle_beta   90.00
_cell.angle_gamma   90.00
#
_symmetry.space_group_name_H-M   'P 1'
#
loop_
_entity.id
_entity.type
_entity.pdbx_description
1 polymer ?
#
loop_
_entity_poly.entity_id
_entity_poly.type
_entity_poly.pdbx_seq_one_letter_code
_entity_poly.pdbx_strand_id
1 'polypeptide(L)'
;MQTDFKLYKVDMKYIRNLHNIDDKVLSVSPQAGKDNRVFIGIVVICGFHKYCIPLSSPKEKHKNMKNSMDFSKIEVNGKLLGVLNFNLMIPIEEEQLQLVDTTIFKRDRENIRYYKKLCTLELEWCQTNNEVICNKANVLYRKYISNEPFAGRNRCLNFPKLEAECEKYNLKIKRGTN
;
A
#
# COMPACT_ATOMS: atom_id res chain seq x y z
N MET A 1 -21.33 1.28 -4.01
CA MET A 1 -20.75 2.23 -3.04
C MET A 1 -19.25 2.03 -3.08
N GLN A 2 -18.52 2.97 -3.69
CA GLN A 2 -17.06 2.93 -3.73
C GLN A 2 -16.59 3.55 -2.42
N THR A 3 -16.01 2.74 -1.53
CA THR A 3 -15.50 3.21 -0.24
C THR A 3 -14.31 4.14 -0.49
N ASP A 4 -14.36 5.33 0.11
CA ASP A 4 -13.23 6.26 0.09
C ASP A 4 -11.97 5.58 0.60
N PHE A 5 -10.84 5.84 -0.08
CA PHE A 5 -9.56 5.37 0.42
C PHE A 5 -9.28 5.92 1.81
N LYS A 6 -8.55 5.11 2.58
CA LYS A 6 -7.99 5.46 3.88
C LYS A 6 -6.54 5.02 3.97
N LEU A 7 -5.82 5.57 4.94
CA LEU A 7 -4.45 5.21 5.24
C LEU A 7 -4.40 4.19 6.38
N TYR A 8 -3.57 3.17 6.20
CA TYR A 8 -3.41 2.09 7.16
C TYR A 8 -1.94 1.85 7.51
N LYS A 9 -1.70 1.51 8.77
CA LYS A 9 -0.57 0.66 9.17
C LYS A 9 -1.02 -0.79 9.08
N VAL A 10 -0.07 -1.67 8.77
CA VAL A 10 -0.33 -3.11 8.64
C VAL A 10 0.43 -3.84 9.74
N ASP A 11 -0.20 -4.86 10.31
CA ASP A 11 0.39 -5.71 11.35
C ASP A 11 1.80 -6.19 10.95
N MET A 12 2.76 -5.98 11.85
CA MET A 12 4.18 -6.25 11.61
C MET A 12 4.44 -7.76 11.49
N LYS A 13 3.71 -8.60 12.23
CA LYS A 13 3.86 -10.06 12.16
C LYS A 13 3.41 -10.55 10.79
N TYR A 14 2.28 -10.06 10.30
CA TYR A 14 1.81 -10.35 8.95
C TYR A 14 2.80 -9.90 7.88
N ILE A 15 3.30 -8.65 7.93
CA ILE A 15 4.32 -8.18 6.97
C ILE A 15 5.58 -9.06 6.99
N ARG A 16 6.01 -9.54 8.16
CA ARG A 16 7.15 -10.46 8.28
C ARG A 16 6.88 -11.80 7.61
N ASN A 17 5.67 -12.35 7.75
CA ASN A 17 5.28 -13.58 7.06
C ASN A 17 5.33 -13.41 5.54
N LEU A 18 4.78 -12.30 5.02
CA LEU A 18 4.84 -12.00 3.59
C LEU A 18 6.29 -11.81 3.10
N HIS A 19 7.13 -11.12 3.87
CA HIS A 19 8.54 -10.92 3.55
C HIS A 19 9.34 -12.22 3.50
N ASN A 20 8.99 -13.22 4.31
CA ASN A 20 9.63 -14.54 4.23
C ASN A 20 9.29 -15.29 2.93
N ILE A 21 8.22 -14.90 2.24
CA ILE A 21 7.80 -15.48 0.95
C ILE A 21 8.42 -14.72 -0.22
N ASP A 22 8.46 -13.38 -0.14
CA ASP A 22 9.06 -12.50 -1.14
C ASP A 22 9.77 -11.33 -0.43
N ASP A 23 11.09 -11.28 -0.53
CA ASP A 23 11.96 -10.30 0.15
C ASP A 23 11.78 -8.86 -0.35
N LYS A 24 11.06 -8.66 -1.45
CA LYS A 24 10.69 -7.33 -1.94
C LYS A 24 9.58 -6.69 -1.11
N VAL A 25 8.89 -7.45 -0.24
CA VAL A 25 7.85 -6.91 0.64
C VAL A 25 8.44 -5.81 1.52
N LEU A 26 7.73 -4.68 1.55
CA LEU A 26 8.20 -3.49 2.22
C LEU A 26 8.09 -3.61 3.75
N SER A 27 9.25 -3.74 4.43
CA SER A 27 9.34 -3.78 5.89
C SER A 27 8.62 -2.61 6.59
N VAL A 28 7.98 -2.90 7.72
CA VAL A 28 7.34 -1.91 8.62
C VAL A 28 8.00 -1.88 10.01
N SER A 29 9.18 -2.49 10.13
CA SER A 29 9.87 -2.66 11.41
C SER A 29 10.45 -1.33 11.94
N PRO A 30 10.22 -1.00 13.24
CA PRO A 30 10.89 0.11 13.91
C PRO A 30 12.42 -0.04 13.95
N GLN A 31 12.94 -1.26 14.09
CA GLN A 31 14.38 -1.53 14.09
C GLN A 31 15.05 -1.13 12.76
N ALA A 32 14.30 -1.17 11.66
CA ALA A 32 14.75 -0.70 10.34
C ALA A 32 14.40 0.78 10.07
N GLY A 33 13.81 1.49 11.05
CA GLY A 33 13.30 2.85 10.91
C GLY A 33 12.19 2.97 9.87
N LYS A 34 11.30 1.96 9.77
CA LYS A 34 10.20 1.88 8.79
C LYS A 34 8.80 1.80 9.41
N ASP A 35 8.67 2.07 10.71
CA ASP A 35 7.43 2.07 11.49
C ASP A 35 6.41 3.15 11.08
N ASN A 36 6.85 4.16 10.32
CA ASN A 36 6.00 5.20 9.74
C ASN A 36 5.46 4.85 8.35
N ARG A 37 5.76 3.66 7.83
CA ARG A 37 5.24 3.22 6.53
C ARG A 37 3.73 3.04 6.59
N VAL A 38 3.06 3.69 5.66
CA VAL A 38 1.60 3.64 5.52
C VAL A 38 1.23 3.06 4.16
N PHE A 39 0.03 2.50 4.11
CA PHE A 39 -0.56 1.89 2.93
C PHE A 39 -1.88 2.58 2.62
N ILE A 40 -2.18 2.77 1.34
CA ILE A 40 -3.47 3.24 0.87
C ILE A 40 -4.34 2.04 0.51
N GLY A 41 -5.60 2.06 0.94
CA GLY A 41 -6.54 0.98 0.66
C GLY A 41 -7.96 1.32 1.14
N ILE A 42 -8.89 0.39 1.07
CA ILE A 42 -8.75 -0.95 0.49
C ILE A 42 -9.06 -0.86 -1.02
N VAL A 43 -8.21 -1.47 -1.85
CA VAL A 43 -8.48 -1.65 -3.28
C VAL A 43 -9.08 -3.03 -3.48
N VAL A 44 -10.28 -3.13 -4.06
CA VAL A 44 -10.89 -4.40 -4.44
C VAL A 44 -10.43 -4.79 -5.84
N ILE A 45 -9.77 -5.94 -5.93
CA ILE A 45 -9.20 -6.50 -7.15
C ILE A 45 -10.07 -7.68 -7.61
N CYS A 46 -10.43 -7.67 -8.90
CA CYS A 46 -11.29 -8.68 -9.52
C CYS A 46 -12.63 -8.94 -8.80
N GLY A 47 -13.07 -8.00 -7.95
CA GLY A 47 -14.34 -8.07 -7.22
C GLY A 47 -14.29 -8.78 -5.87
N PHE A 48 -13.16 -9.40 -5.48
CA PHE A 48 -13.11 -10.19 -4.24
C PHE A 48 -11.79 -10.07 -3.46
N HIS A 49 -10.63 -9.94 -4.11
CA HIS A 49 -9.38 -9.79 -3.37
C HIS A 49 -9.21 -8.36 -2.86
N LYS A 50 -8.91 -8.21 -1.57
CA LYS A 50 -8.62 -6.92 -0.96
C LYS A 50 -7.12 -6.67 -0.93
N TYR A 51 -6.71 -5.50 -1.40
CA TYR A 51 -5.30 -5.09 -1.47
C TYR A 51 -5.06 -3.72 -0.85
N CYS A 52 -3.83 -3.56 -0.36
CA CYS A 52 -3.28 -2.29 0.08
C CYS A 52 -2.01 -1.97 -0.72
N ILE A 53 -1.86 -0.72 -1.16
CA ILE A 53 -0.71 -0.25 -1.93
C ILE A 53 0.21 0.55 -0.99
N PRO A 54 1.51 0.22 -0.89
CA PRO A 54 2.40 0.98 -0.02
C PRO A 54 2.68 2.37 -0.59
N LEU A 55 2.61 3.36 0.30
CA LEU A 55 3.14 4.70 0.06
C LEU A 55 4.63 4.74 0.36
N SER A 56 5.36 5.56 -0.39
CA SER A 56 6.77 5.79 -0.14
C SER A 56 7.12 7.25 -0.38
N SER A 57 7.99 7.77 0.48
CA SER A 57 8.51 9.13 0.32
C SER A 57 9.30 9.28 -1.00
N PRO A 58 9.33 10.48 -1.58
CA PRO A 58 10.11 10.78 -2.76
C PRO A 58 11.59 10.51 -2.52
N LYS A 59 12.27 9.97 -3.54
CA LYS A 59 13.71 9.78 -3.60
C LYS A 59 14.21 10.45 -4.87
N GLU A 60 15.51 10.72 -4.96
CA GLU A 60 16.08 11.42 -6.11
C GLU A 60 15.70 10.78 -7.45
N LYS A 61 15.79 9.45 -7.52
CA LYS A 61 15.37 8.68 -8.71
C LYS A 61 13.92 8.92 -9.12
N HIS A 62 13.02 9.19 -8.17
CA HIS A 62 11.59 9.39 -8.46
C HIS A 62 11.35 10.68 -9.23
N LYS A 63 12.22 11.69 -9.15
CA LYS A 63 12.06 12.93 -9.93
C LYS A 63 11.99 12.63 -11.43
N ASN A 64 12.86 11.73 -11.90
CA ASN A 64 12.99 11.38 -13.33
C ASN A 64 12.14 10.17 -13.75
N MET A 65 11.67 9.35 -12.79
CA MET A 65 10.77 8.24 -13.11
C MET A 65 9.45 8.77 -13.70
N LYS A 66 8.92 8.06 -14.69
CA LYS A 66 7.60 8.36 -15.26
C LYS A 66 6.54 7.48 -14.59
N ASN A 67 5.29 7.95 -14.60
CA ASN A 67 4.16 7.11 -14.23
C ASN A 67 4.10 5.90 -15.19
N SER A 68 3.85 4.72 -14.65
CA SER A 68 3.70 3.47 -15.39
C SER A 68 2.50 2.69 -14.85
N MET A 69 2.27 1.50 -15.40
CA MET A 69 1.23 0.60 -14.89
C MET A 69 1.50 0.15 -13.45
N ASP A 70 2.77 -0.01 -13.08
CA ASP A 70 3.19 -0.49 -11.76
C ASP A 70 3.58 0.62 -10.77
N PHE A 71 3.52 1.90 -11.18
CA PHE A 71 3.98 3.03 -10.39
C PHE A 71 3.20 4.32 -10.68
N SER A 72 2.88 5.07 -9.63
CA SER A 72 2.36 6.45 -9.75
C SER A 72 3.09 7.40 -8.81
N LYS A 73 3.36 8.61 -9.27
CA LYS A 73 3.71 9.74 -8.43
C LYS A 73 2.46 10.35 -7.79
N ILE A 74 2.64 10.90 -6.60
CA ILE A 74 1.69 11.77 -5.94
C ILE A 74 2.24 13.18 -6.04
N GLU A 75 1.67 13.97 -6.93
CA GLU A 75 2.08 15.34 -7.19
C GLU A 75 0.93 16.29 -6.83
N VAL A 76 1.21 17.24 -5.95
CA VAL A 76 0.26 18.26 -5.49
C VAL A 76 0.89 19.62 -5.73
N ASN A 77 0.19 20.49 -6.48
CA ASN A 77 0.66 21.83 -6.84
C ASN A 77 2.08 21.84 -7.42
N GLY A 78 2.37 20.90 -8.33
CA GLY A 78 3.68 20.76 -8.98
C GLY A 78 4.80 20.17 -8.10
N LYS A 79 4.50 19.81 -6.84
CA LYS A 79 5.46 19.20 -5.91
C LYS A 79 5.22 17.70 -5.77
N LEU A 80 6.28 16.91 -5.93
CA LEU A 80 6.28 15.48 -5.64
C LEU A 80 6.23 15.25 -4.12
N LEU A 81 5.09 14.74 -3.62
CA LEU A 81 4.87 14.45 -2.20
C LEU A 81 5.15 13.01 -1.83
N GLY A 82 4.88 12.07 -2.73
CA GLY A 82 4.99 10.64 -2.48
C GLY A 82 4.90 9.82 -3.76
N VAL A 83 4.97 8.50 -3.62
CA VAL A 83 4.78 7.56 -4.73
C VAL A 83 3.98 6.33 -4.27
N LEU A 84 3.21 5.75 -5.19
CA LEU A 84 2.49 4.50 -5.05
C LEU A 84 3.22 3.40 -5.84
N ASN A 85 3.57 2.30 -5.17
CA ASN A 85 4.23 1.16 -5.80
C ASN A 85 3.24 0.00 -5.94
N PHE A 86 2.54 -0.05 -7.07
CA PHE A 86 1.53 -1.09 -7.34
C PHE A 86 2.17 -2.47 -7.47
N ASN A 87 3.40 -2.56 -7.99
CA ASN A 87 4.16 -3.81 -7.99
C ASN A 87 4.41 -4.37 -6.58
N LEU A 88 4.34 -3.54 -5.55
CA LEU A 88 4.56 -3.91 -4.15
C LEU A 88 3.26 -3.91 -3.32
N MET A 89 2.09 -3.90 -3.97
CA MET A 89 0.82 -4.05 -3.28
C MET A 89 0.70 -5.43 -2.63
N ILE A 90 0.08 -5.49 -1.46
CA ILE A 90 -0.05 -6.70 -0.67
C ILE A 90 -1.52 -7.06 -0.46
N PRO A 91 -1.87 -8.36 -0.46
CA PRO A 91 -3.21 -8.79 -0.09
C PRO A 91 -3.41 -8.56 1.40
N ILE A 92 -4.62 -8.19 1.80
CA ILE A 92 -4.97 -7.91 3.19
C ILE A 92 -6.37 -8.45 3.53
N GLU A 93 -6.65 -8.53 4.82
CA GLU A 93 -7.97 -8.47 5.42
C GLU A 93 -7.99 -7.37 6.50
N GLU A 94 -9.18 -6.96 6.90
CA GLU A 94 -9.37 -5.81 7.80
C GLU A 94 -8.75 -6.03 9.18
N GLU A 95 -8.67 -7.27 9.65
CA GLU A 95 -8.05 -7.65 10.93
C GLU A 95 -6.54 -7.35 11.00
N GLN A 96 -5.89 -7.17 9.84
CA GLN A 96 -4.47 -6.83 9.75
C GLN A 96 -4.22 -5.33 9.70
N LEU A 97 -5.28 -4.51 9.60
CA LEU A 97 -5.19 -3.08 9.35
C LEU A 97 -5.44 -2.27 10.63
N GLN A 98 -4.60 -1.26 10.82
CA GLN A 98 -4.82 -0.20 11.79
C GLN A 98 -4.96 1.13 11.05
N LEU A 99 -6.09 1.83 11.26
CA LEU A 99 -6.32 3.14 10.66
C LEU A 99 -5.27 4.16 11.14
N VAL A 100 -4.74 4.94 10.20
CA VAL A 100 -3.86 6.06 10.51
C VAL A 100 -4.70 7.27 10.88
N ASP A 101 -4.54 7.78 12.10
CA ASP A 101 -5.14 9.04 12.52
C ASP A 101 -4.35 10.25 12.00
N THR A 102 -4.96 10.99 11.09
CA THR A 102 -4.40 12.22 10.50
C THR A 102 -4.85 13.49 11.22
N THR A 103 -5.68 13.39 12.26
CA THR A 103 -6.21 14.54 13.01
C THR A 103 -5.07 15.31 13.69
N ILE A 104 -4.91 16.58 13.37
CA ILE A 104 -3.86 17.44 13.95
C ILE A 104 -4.37 18.03 15.27
N PHE A 105 -3.70 17.71 16.38
CA PHE A 105 -4.01 18.27 17.70
C PHE A 105 -3.09 19.43 18.06
N LYS A 106 -3.57 20.40 18.85
CA LYS A 106 -2.78 21.56 19.30
C LYS A 106 -1.49 21.18 20.03
N ARG A 107 -1.50 20.05 20.76
CA ARG A 107 -0.37 19.52 21.53
C ARG A 107 0.60 18.66 20.73
N ASP A 108 0.34 18.42 19.44
CA ASP A 108 1.24 17.64 18.60
C ASP A 108 2.55 18.40 18.40
N ARG A 109 3.68 17.68 18.51
CA ARG A 109 5.00 18.21 18.16
C ARG A 109 5.04 18.56 16.67
N GLU A 110 5.87 19.53 16.28
CA GLU A 110 5.93 20.03 14.91
C GLU A 110 6.15 18.93 13.85
N ASN A 111 7.05 17.98 14.12
CA ASN A 111 7.31 16.86 13.23
C ASN A 111 6.09 15.95 13.03
N ILE A 112 5.28 15.75 14.08
CA ILE A 112 4.03 14.98 14.01
C ILE A 112 2.98 15.73 13.21
N ARG A 113 2.85 17.04 13.43
CA ARG A 113 1.93 17.90 12.66
C ARG A 113 2.28 17.89 11.17
N TYR A 114 3.57 17.99 10.85
CA TYR A 114 4.07 17.91 9.48
C TYR A 114 3.73 16.57 8.83
N TYR A 115 4.00 15.45 9.53
CA TYR A 115 3.68 14.12 9.04
C TYR A 115 2.18 13.95 8.77
N LYS A 116 1.31 14.34 9.71
CA LYS A 116 -0.14 14.28 9.55
C LYS A 116 -0.65 15.12 8.38
N LYS A 117 -0.09 16.31 8.18
CA LYS A 117 -0.40 17.17 7.04
C LYS A 117 0.03 16.52 5.72
N LEU A 118 1.21 15.90 5.67
CA LEU A 118 1.67 15.17 4.49
C LEU A 118 0.72 14.02 4.16
N CYS A 119 0.39 13.18 5.14
CA CYS A 119 -0.54 12.07 4.96
C CYS A 119 -1.92 12.53 4.47
N THR A 120 -2.41 13.66 4.98
CA THR A 120 -3.70 14.23 4.53
C THR A 120 -3.65 14.61 3.05
N LEU A 121 -2.61 15.32 2.61
CA LEU A 121 -2.45 15.72 1.21
C LEU A 121 -2.27 14.51 0.27
N GLU A 122 -1.51 13.50 0.70
CA GLU A 122 -1.35 12.25 -0.06
C GLU A 122 -2.69 11.51 -0.19
N LEU A 123 -3.47 11.45 0.90
CA LEU A 123 -4.78 10.82 0.93
C LEU A 123 -5.80 11.54 0.03
N GLU A 124 -5.89 12.87 0.11
CA GLU A 124 -6.77 13.69 -0.74
C GLU A 124 -6.45 13.49 -2.23
N TRP A 125 -5.17 13.43 -2.58
CA TRP A 125 -4.74 13.12 -3.94
C TRP A 125 -5.20 11.72 -4.36
N CYS A 126 -5.02 10.71 -3.50
CA CYS A 126 -5.47 9.36 -3.77
C CYS A 126 -7.00 9.26 -3.93
N GLN A 127 -7.76 10.00 -3.12
CA GLN A 127 -9.23 10.07 -3.22
C GLN A 127 -9.66 10.68 -4.55
N THR A 128 -9.02 11.77 -4.97
CA THR A 128 -9.28 12.42 -6.27
C THR A 128 -8.92 11.50 -7.46
N ASN A 129 -7.90 10.65 -7.29
CA ASN A 129 -7.40 9.74 -8.33
C ASN A 129 -7.88 8.29 -8.13
N ASN A 130 -8.96 8.07 -7.37
CA ASN A 130 -9.34 6.74 -6.93
C ASN A 130 -9.58 5.75 -8.08
N GLU A 131 -10.24 6.20 -9.14
CA GLU A 131 -10.59 5.37 -10.29
C GLU A 131 -9.33 4.92 -11.03
N VAL A 132 -8.40 5.84 -11.24
CA VAL A 132 -7.11 5.56 -11.87
C VAL A 132 -6.29 4.58 -11.04
N ILE A 133 -6.26 4.74 -9.71
CA ILE A 133 -5.56 3.83 -8.80
C ILE A 133 -6.17 2.42 -8.86
N CYS A 134 -7.50 2.32 -8.73
CA CYS A 134 -8.21 1.04 -8.81
C CYS A 134 -8.01 0.35 -10.16
N ASN A 135 -8.10 1.11 -11.26
CA ASN A 135 -7.89 0.58 -12.61
C ASN A 135 -6.46 0.10 -12.82
N LYS A 136 -5.45 0.87 -12.40
CA LYS A 136 -4.05 0.44 -12.48
C LYS A 136 -3.79 -0.84 -11.70
N ALA A 137 -4.27 -0.91 -10.46
CA ALA A 137 -4.10 -2.09 -9.62
C ALA A 137 -4.74 -3.33 -10.25
N ASN A 138 -5.98 -3.20 -10.76
CA ASN A 138 -6.68 -4.29 -11.44
C ASN A 138 -6.00 -4.72 -12.74
N VAL A 139 -5.53 -3.79 -13.57
CA VAL A 139 -4.82 -4.11 -14.82
C VAL A 139 -3.50 -4.81 -14.53
N LEU A 140 -2.70 -4.28 -13.59
CA LEU A 140 -1.43 -4.90 -13.19
C LEU A 140 -1.65 -6.33 -12.69
N TYR A 141 -2.62 -6.51 -11.78
CA TYR A 141 -2.98 -7.81 -11.24
C TYR A 141 -3.37 -8.79 -12.34
N ARG A 142 -4.30 -8.41 -13.22
CA ARG A 142 -4.77 -9.27 -14.31
C ARG A 142 -3.64 -9.72 -15.22
N LYS A 143 -2.75 -8.80 -15.64
CA LYS A 143 -1.58 -9.14 -16.45
C LYS A 143 -0.61 -10.07 -15.72
N TYR A 144 -0.45 -9.89 -14.41
CA TYR A 144 0.39 -10.76 -13.61
C TYR A 144 -0.18 -12.19 -13.58
N ILE A 145 -1.47 -12.34 -13.23
CA ILE A 145 -2.13 -13.65 -13.10
C ILE A 145 -2.27 -14.37 -14.46
N SER A 146 -2.57 -13.65 -15.54
CA SER A 146 -2.70 -14.24 -16.89
C SER A 146 -1.36 -14.67 -17.52
N ASN A 147 -0.25 -14.44 -16.82
CA ASN A 147 1.10 -14.64 -17.32
C ASN A 147 1.43 -13.82 -18.59
N GLU A 148 0.70 -12.73 -18.84
CA GLU A 148 0.99 -11.82 -19.95
C GLU A 148 2.34 -11.10 -19.72
N PRO A 149 3.20 -10.98 -20.74
CA PRO A 149 4.45 -10.24 -20.61
C PRO A 149 4.19 -8.73 -20.46
N PHE A 150 4.87 -8.10 -19.50
CA PHE A 150 4.89 -6.65 -19.37
C PHE A 150 6.19 -6.17 -18.71
N ALA A 151 6.59 -4.94 -19.02
CA ALA A 151 7.76 -4.31 -18.42
C ALA A 151 7.55 -4.13 -16.90
N GLY A 152 8.51 -4.59 -16.08
CA GLY A 152 8.43 -4.50 -14.62
C GLY A 152 7.80 -5.71 -13.93
N ARG A 153 7.41 -6.76 -14.66
CA ARG A 153 6.87 -8.02 -14.09
C ARG A 153 7.77 -8.62 -13.00
N ASN A 154 9.09 -8.63 -13.22
CA ASN A 154 10.09 -9.13 -12.27
C ASN A 154 10.18 -8.29 -10.97
N ARG A 155 9.66 -7.06 -10.97
CA ARG A 155 9.59 -6.19 -9.79
C ARG A 155 8.33 -6.41 -8.97
N CYS A 156 7.36 -7.15 -9.50
CA CYS A 156 6.12 -7.45 -8.80
C CYS A 156 6.37 -8.49 -7.71
N LEU A 157 5.60 -8.35 -6.63
CA LEU A 157 5.45 -9.41 -5.64
C LEU A 157 4.76 -10.61 -6.26
N ASN A 158 5.02 -11.80 -5.71
CA ASN A 158 4.29 -13.00 -6.08
C ASN A 158 2.86 -12.99 -5.51
N PHE A 159 1.93 -12.33 -6.21
CA PHE A 159 0.56 -12.14 -5.72
C PHE A 159 -0.12 -13.45 -5.27
N PRO A 160 -0.13 -14.55 -6.06
CA PRO A 160 -0.74 -15.81 -5.62
C PRO A 160 -0.15 -16.39 -4.33
N LYS A 161 1.17 -16.35 -4.16
CA LYS A 161 1.81 -16.87 -2.94
C LYS A 161 1.47 -16.01 -1.72
N LEU A 162 1.40 -14.69 -1.89
CA LEU A 162 1.04 -13.78 -0.80
C LEU A 162 -0.45 -13.92 -0.43
N GLU A 163 -1.34 -14.15 -1.41
CA GLU A 163 -2.76 -14.40 -1.15
C GLU A 163 -2.96 -15.67 -0.31
N ALA A 164 -2.26 -16.76 -0.64
CA ALA A 164 -2.31 -18.00 0.11
C ALA A 164 -1.84 -17.82 1.57
N GLU A 165 -0.82 -17.00 1.82
CA GLU A 165 -0.39 -16.70 3.18
C GLU A 165 -1.37 -15.74 3.90
N CYS A 166 -2.00 -14.81 3.18
CA CYS A 166 -3.08 -13.97 3.73
C CYS A 166 -4.22 -14.85 4.27
N GLU A 167 -4.71 -15.78 3.45
CA GLU A 167 -5.78 -16.70 3.84
C GLU A 167 -5.37 -17.53 5.07
N LYS A 168 -4.18 -18.15 5.02
CA LYS A 168 -3.63 -18.95 6.13
C LYS A 168 -3.44 -18.15 7.41
N TYR A 169 -3.00 -16.89 7.33
CA TYR A 169 -2.84 -16.01 8.48
C TYR A 169 -4.18 -15.77 9.17
N ASN A 170 -5.20 -15.44 8.39
CA ASN A 170 -6.53 -15.10 8.89
C ASN A 170 -7.31 -16.33 9.39
N LEU A 171 -7.09 -17.52 8.81
CA LEU A 171 -7.62 -18.77 9.36
C LEU A 171 -7.08 -19.06 10.77
N LYS A 172 -5.82 -18.75 11.06
CA LYS A 172 -5.22 -18.93 12.38
C LYS A 172 -5.79 -17.96 13.42
N ILE A 173 -6.04 -16.70 13.03
CA ILE A 173 -6.66 -15.71 13.91
C ILE A 173 -8.06 -16.18 14.32
N LYS A 174 -8.89 -16.60 13.35
CA LYS A 174 -10.26 -17.06 13.61
C LYS A 174 -10.34 -18.28 14.53
N ARG A 175 -9.34 -19.17 14.50
CA ARG A 175 -9.27 -20.35 15.39
C ARG A 175 -8.81 -20.01 16.81
N GLY A 176 -8.12 -18.89 17.02
CA GLY A 176 -7.65 -18.47 18.35
C GLY A 176 -8.63 -17.57 19.11
N THR A 177 -9.71 -17.13 18.47
CA THR A 177 -10.81 -16.36 19.07
C THR A 177 -12.06 -17.20 19.41
N ASN A 178 -12.01 -18.51 19.17
CA ASN A 178 -13.02 -19.48 19.60
C ASN A 178 -12.56 -20.26 20.84
#